data_AF-A0A916JXB4-F1
#
_entry.id   AF-A0A916JXB4-F1
#
_cell.length_a   1.000
_cell.length_b   1.000
_cell.length_c   1.000
_cell.angle_alpha   90.00
_cell.angle_beta   90.00
_cell.angle_gamma   90.00
#
_symmetry.space_group_name_H-M   'P 1'
#
loop_
_entity.id
_entity.type
_entity.pdbx_description
1 polymer ?
#
loop_
_entity_poly.entity_id
_entity_poly.type
_entity_poly.pdbx_seq_one_letter_code
_entity_poly.pdbx_strand_id
1 'polypeptide(L)'
;MKNRTNQANTPTTRAATGLAPVRLLRTPYHELGSIAETTPEGAPRVPAWAGHRSVYRAAGRTLYLVETDRLADAAHDLDELSRRGWQVRIDRTGRAANITLSREAA
;
A
#
# COMPACT_ATOMS: atom_id res chain seq x y z
N MET A 1 24.15 -57.21 14.71
CA MET A 1 23.46 -55.90 14.60
C MET A 1 24.03 -55.17 13.40
N LYS A 2 23.24 -55.01 12.32
CA LYS A 2 23.61 -54.18 11.16
C LYS A 2 22.39 -53.32 10.80
N ASN A 3 22.62 -52.02 10.80
CA ASN A 3 21.61 -50.97 10.84
C ASN A 3 20.86 -50.82 9.51
N ARG A 4 19.57 -50.51 9.65
CA ARG A 4 18.63 -50.14 8.60
C ARG A 4 18.81 -48.66 8.19
N THR A 5 18.64 -48.44 6.88
CA THR A 5 18.06 -47.25 6.23
C THR A 5 18.89 -45.97 6.19
N ASN A 6 19.10 -45.46 4.97
CA ASN A 6 18.72 -44.08 4.59
C ASN A 6 18.53 -44.02 3.07
N GLN A 7 17.26 -44.03 2.65
CA GLN A 7 16.87 -43.71 1.28
C GLN A 7 17.19 -42.24 1.02
N ALA A 8 17.81 -41.97 -0.12
CA ALA A 8 18.10 -40.63 -0.59
C ALA A 8 16.78 -39.93 -0.98
N ASN A 9 16.43 -38.86 -0.25
CA ASN A 9 15.33 -37.98 -0.61
C ASN A 9 15.83 -37.01 -1.68
N THR A 10 15.58 -37.33 -2.95
CA THR A 10 15.74 -36.40 -4.08
C THR A 10 14.62 -35.35 -4.01
N PRO A 11 14.90 -34.04 -3.90
CA PRO A 11 13.85 -33.05 -4.05
C PRO A 11 13.46 -32.96 -5.53
N THR A 12 12.35 -33.60 -5.89
CA THR A 12 11.64 -33.38 -7.14
C THR A 12 11.35 -31.89 -7.29
N THR A 13 12.02 -31.24 -8.26
CA THR A 13 11.73 -29.87 -8.69
C THR A 13 10.28 -29.78 -9.14
N ARG A 14 9.42 -29.24 -8.28
CA ARG A 14 8.02 -28.94 -8.59
C ARG A 14 8.03 -27.82 -9.63
N ALA A 15 7.46 -28.11 -10.80
CA ALA A 15 7.29 -27.17 -11.91
C ALA A 15 6.78 -25.81 -11.40
N ALA A 16 7.45 -24.74 -11.82
CA ALA A 16 7.05 -23.37 -11.53
C ALA A 16 5.70 -23.09 -12.22
N THR A 17 4.62 -23.19 -11.46
CA THR A 17 3.33 -22.60 -11.80
C THR A 17 3.57 -21.12 -12.08
N GLY A 18 3.22 -20.67 -13.28
CA GLY A 18 3.42 -19.29 -13.73
C GLY A 18 3.00 -18.30 -12.65
N LEU A 19 3.97 -17.55 -12.14
CA LEU A 19 3.73 -16.40 -11.28
C LEU A 19 2.91 -15.43 -12.11
N ALA A 20 1.60 -15.35 -11.84
CA ALA A 20 0.82 -14.21 -12.27
C ALA A 20 1.61 -12.95 -11.87
N PRO A 21 1.74 -11.94 -12.75
CA PRO A 21 2.50 -10.75 -12.41
C PRO A 21 1.95 -10.23 -11.09
N VAL A 22 2.80 -10.21 -10.06
CA VAL A 22 2.47 -9.62 -8.77
C VAL A 22 2.15 -8.18 -9.11
N ARG A 23 0.85 -7.84 -9.24
CA ARG A 23 0.43 -6.45 -9.34
C ARG A 23 0.89 -5.83 -8.04
N LEU A 24 2.01 -5.11 -8.09
CA LEU A 24 2.49 -4.31 -6.99
C LEU A 24 1.31 -3.46 -6.54
N LEU A 25 0.78 -3.78 -5.36
CA LEU A 25 -0.30 -3.03 -4.72
C LEU A 25 0.25 -1.62 -4.46
N ARG A 26 0.03 -0.71 -5.41
CA ARG A 26 0.43 0.68 -5.29
C ARG A 26 -0.37 1.30 -4.15
N THR A 27 0.34 1.72 -3.11
CA THR A 27 -0.24 2.49 -2.01
C THR A 27 -0.47 3.94 -2.46
N PRO A 28 -1.25 4.75 -1.72
CA PRO A 28 -1.40 6.17 -2.04
C PRO A 28 -0.04 6.89 -2.12
N TYR A 29 0.90 6.50 -1.26
CA TYR A 29 2.24 7.10 -1.22
C TYR A 29 3.09 6.78 -2.45
N HIS A 30 2.91 5.62 -3.09
CA HIS A 30 3.56 5.33 -4.37
C HIS A 30 2.96 6.19 -5.50
N GLU A 31 1.66 6.47 -5.41
CA GLU A 31 1.00 7.37 -6.34
C GLU A 31 1.49 8.81 -6.18
N LEU A 32 1.64 9.26 -4.93
CA LEU A 32 2.25 10.56 -4.59
C LEU A 32 3.74 10.64 -4.96
N GLY A 33 4.47 9.52 -4.91
CA GLY A 33 5.85 9.47 -5.37
C GLY A 33 5.96 9.56 -6.90
N SER A 34 4.99 8.98 -7.62
CA SER A 34 4.96 9.01 -9.08
C SER A 34 4.63 10.39 -9.66
N ILE A 35 4.11 11.33 -8.86
CA ILE A 35 3.85 12.72 -9.26
C ILE A 35 4.96 13.69 -8.83
N ALA A 36 5.81 13.28 -7.89
CA ALA A 36 6.85 14.15 -7.37
C ALA A 36 8.12 14.01 -8.20
N GLU A 37 8.53 15.08 -8.89
CA GLU A 37 9.73 15.10 -9.75
C GLU A 37 11.02 14.71 -9.01
N THR A 38 11.06 14.94 -7.71
CA THR A 38 12.21 14.65 -6.85
C THR A 38 12.25 13.23 -6.30
N THR A 39 11.22 12.42 -6.58
CA THR A 39 11.12 11.05 -6.07
C THR A 39 11.53 10.06 -7.17
N PRO A 40 12.46 9.12 -6.90
CA PRO A 40 12.80 8.07 -7.85
C PRO A 40 11.56 7.31 -8.33
N GLU A 41 11.55 6.90 -9.60
CA GLU A 41 10.41 6.20 -10.18
C GLU A 41 10.05 4.95 -9.35
N GLY A 42 8.79 4.86 -8.95
CA GLY A 42 8.29 3.75 -8.13
C GLY A 42 8.62 3.83 -6.64
N ALA A 43 9.34 4.85 -6.16
CA ALA A 43 9.53 5.06 -4.73
C ALA A 43 8.30 5.74 -4.09
N PRO A 44 7.87 5.33 -2.88
CA PRO A 44 6.81 6.02 -2.17
C PRO A 44 7.27 7.37 -1.62
N ARG A 45 6.45 8.41 -1.78
CA ARG A 45 6.59 9.69 -1.10
C ARG A 45 5.62 9.74 0.08
N VAL A 46 6.15 9.88 1.29
CA VAL A 46 5.37 10.12 2.51
C VAL A 46 5.45 11.61 2.85
N PRO A 47 4.38 12.39 2.64
CA PRO A 47 4.39 13.82 2.91
C PRO A 47 4.43 14.14 4.41
N ALA A 48 4.88 15.35 4.76
CA ALA A 48 4.94 15.81 6.15
C ALA A 48 3.55 15.93 6.82
N TRP A 49 2.49 16.16 6.04
CA TRP A 49 1.13 16.18 6.57
C TRP A 49 0.65 14.78 7.01
N ALA A 50 1.26 13.70 6.52
CA ALA A 50 0.82 12.34 6.82
C ALA A 50 1.37 11.88 8.18
N GLY A 51 0.76 12.37 9.27
CA GLY A 51 1.18 12.16 10.65
C GLY A 51 1.06 10.71 11.12
N HIS A 52 -0.05 10.36 11.77
CA HIS A 52 -0.31 8.96 12.17
C HIS A 52 -0.92 8.19 11.01
N ARG A 53 -0.34 7.03 10.67
CA ARG A 53 -0.73 6.25 9.49
C ARG A 53 -1.04 4.82 9.88
N SER A 54 -2.21 4.34 9.50
CA SER A 54 -2.63 2.96 9.73
C SER A 54 -3.17 2.34 8.44
N VAL A 55 -3.06 1.01 8.33
CA VAL A 55 -3.55 0.27 7.17
C VAL A 55 -4.47 -0.83 7.65
N TYR A 56 -5.69 -0.86 7.12
CA TYR A 56 -6.69 -1.88 7.41
C TYR A 56 -6.96 -2.68 6.14
N ARG A 57 -6.99 -4.01 6.27
CA ARG A 57 -7.31 -4.92 5.16
C ARG A 57 -8.48 -5.79 5.59
N ALA A 58 -9.62 -5.62 4.94
CA ALA A 58 -10.83 -6.38 5.23
C ALA A 58 -11.69 -6.51 3.97
N ALA A 59 -12.36 -7.66 3.81
CA ALA A 59 -13.31 -7.91 2.71
C ALA A 59 -12.78 -7.56 1.30
N GLY A 60 -11.52 -7.90 1.02
CA GLY A 60 -10.88 -7.63 -0.29
C GLY A 60 -10.53 -6.16 -0.54
N ARG A 61 -10.72 -5.27 0.45
CA ARG A 61 -10.39 -3.85 0.36
C ARG A 61 -9.25 -3.49 1.30
N THR A 62 -8.45 -2.52 0.89
CA THR A 62 -7.41 -1.90 1.72
C THR A 62 -7.79 -0.44 1.98
N LEU A 63 -7.84 -0.07 3.25
CA LEU A 63 -8.07 1.30 3.71
C LEU A 63 -6.79 1.83 4.33
N TYR A 64 -6.37 3.02 3.90
CA TYR A 64 -5.27 3.74 4.52
C TYR A 64 -5.86 4.89 5.32
N LEU A 65 -5.69 4.86 6.63
CA LEU A 65 -6.12 5.92 7.54
C LEU A 65 -4.93 6.80 7.87
N VAL A 66 -5.12 8.12 7.77
CA VAL A 66 -4.11 9.12 8.09
C VAL A 66 -4.71 10.17 9.00
N GLU A 67 -4.15 10.33 10.18
CA GLU A 67 -4.45 11.45 11.07
C GLU A 67 -3.49 12.61 10.77
N THR A 68 -4.03 13.83 10.67
CA THR A 68 -3.26 15.04 10.37
C THR A 68 -3.81 16.29 11.04
N ASP A 69 -2.93 17.14 11.54
CA ASP A 69 -3.19 18.53 11.94
C ASP A 69 -2.94 19.53 10.79
N ARG A 70 -2.38 19.06 9.66
CA ARG A 70 -1.97 19.86 8.49
C ARG A 70 -2.85 19.58 7.28
N LEU A 71 -4.16 19.61 7.46
CA LEU A 71 -5.09 19.30 6.39
C LEU A 71 -4.97 20.28 5.19
N ALA A 72 -4.61 21.53 5.45
CA ALA A 72 -4.40 22.53 4.40
C ALA A 72 -3.23 22.14 3.47
N ASP A 73 -2.12 21.66 4.05
CA ASP A 73 -0.94 21.21 3.31
C ASP A 73 -1.22 19.93 2.50
N ALA A 74 -2.19 19.12 2.96
CA ALA A 74 -2.59 17.89 2.29
C ALA A 74 -3.49 18.15 1.06
N ALA A 75 -4.12 19.32 0.94
CA ALA A 75 -5.20 19.55 -0.02
C ALA A 75 -4.83 19.21 -1.47
N HIS A 76 -3.63 19.63 -1.91
CA HIS A 76 -3.15 19.35 -3.26
C HIS A 76 -2.90 17.86 -3.51
N ASP A 77 -2.17 17.20 -2.59
CA ASP A 77 -1.86 15.77 -2.70
C ASP A 77 -3.16 14.92 -2.69
N LEU A 78 -4.16 15.31 -1.89
CA LEU A 78 -5.45 14.62 -1.81
C LEU A 78 -6.29 14.78 -3.08
N ASP A 79 -6.27 15.96 -3.70
CA ASP A 79 -6.92 16.19 -4.99
C ASP A 79 -6.28 15.35 -6.10
N GLU A 80 -4.95 15.30 -6.16
CA GLU A 80 -4.21 14.46 -7.11
C GLU A 80 -4.51 12.97 -6.93
N LEU A 81 -4.58 12.49 -5.69
CA LEU A 81 -5.01 11.12 -5.40
C LEU A 81 -6.43 10.86 -5.91
N SER A 82 -7.35 11.81 -5.70
CA SER A 82 -8.74 11.68 -6.17
C SER A 82 -8.82 11.58 -7.70
N ARG A 83 -8.08 12.44 -8.42
CA ARG A 83 -7.99 12.41 -9.89
C ARG A 83 -7.45 11.09 -10.43
N ARG A 84 -6.62 10.40 -9.66
CA ARG A 84 -6.03 9.09 -10.00
C ARG A 84 -6.90 7.90 -9.58
N GLY A 85 -8.14 8.17 -9.15
CA GLY A 85 -9.13 7.16 -8.82
C GLY A 85 -9.07 6.65 -7.39
N TRP A 86 -8.35 7.34 -6.50
CA TRP A 86 -8.50 7.08 -5.06
C TRP A 86 -9.76 7.73 -4.52
N GLN A 87 -10.47 7.00 -3.67
CA GLN A 87 -11.54 7.52 -2.86
C GLN A 87 -10.93 8.18 -1.64
N VAL A 88 -11.17 9.49 -1.51
CA VAL A 88 -10.68 10.30 -0.40
C VAL A 88 -11.88 10.70 0.47
N ARG A 89 -11.84 10.34 1.75
CA ARG A 89 -12.83 10.81 2.74
C ARG A 89 -12.12 11.52 3.86
N ILE A 90 -12.59 12.71 4.20
CA ILE A 90 -12.01 13.55 5.24
C ILE A 90 -13.05 13.72 6.34
N ASP A 91 -12.69 13.33 7.55
CA ASP A 91 -13.44 13.59 8.77
C ASP A 91 -12.68 14.62 9.61
N ARG A 92 -13.40 15.64 10.07
CA ARG A 92 -12.85 16.76 10.87
C ARG A 92 -13.39 16.75 12.30
N THR A 93 -14.07 15.70 12.74
CA THR A 93 -14.54 15.61 14.12
C THR A 93 -13.37 15.30 15.05
N GLY A 94 -12.80 16.34 15.67
CA GLY A 94 -11.70 16.18 16.64
C GLY A 94 -10.69 17.32 16.59
N ARG A 95 -9.56 17.12 17.29
CA ARG A 95 -8.42 18.05 17.27
C ARG A 95 -7.55 17.93 16.02
N ALA A 96 -7.61 16.77 15.35
CA ALA A 96 -6.94 16.47 14.09
C ALA A 96 -7.98 15.94 13.09
N ALA A 97 -7.68 16.08 11.80
CA ALA A 97 -8.48 15.50 10.73
C ALA A 97 -8.07 14.05 10.48
N ASN A 98 -9.05 13.19 10.24
CA ASN A 98 -8.86 11.81 9.81
C ASN A 98 -9.13 11.72 8.30
N ILE A 99 -8.16 11.21 7.56
CA ILE A 99 -8.24 11.01 6.11
C ILE A 99 -8.26 9.52 5.85
N THR A 100 -9.32 9.03 5.22
CA THR A 100 -9.40 7.66 4.70
C THR A 100 -9.14 7.66 3.21
N LEU A 101 -8.18 6.86 2.77
CA LEU A 101 -7.84 6.63 1.36
C LEU A 101 -8.12 5.18 1.01
N SER A 102 -8.89 4.95 -0.04
CA SER A 102 -9.17 3.62 -0.56
C SER A 102 -9.19 3.63 -2.08
N ARG A 103 -9.05 2.45 -2.69
CA ARG A 103 -9.22 2.28 -4.12
C ARG A 103 -10.01 1.01 -4.36
N GLU A 104 -10.88 1.02 -5.36
CA GLU A 104 -11.57 -0.21 -5.77
C GLU A 104 -10.54 -1.20 -6.32
N ALA A 105 -10.70 -2.47 -5.98
CA ALA A 105 -9.95 -3.52 -6.65
C ALA A 105 -10.46 -3.58 -8.09
N ALA A 106 -9.58 -3.25 -9.05
CA ALA A 106 -9.86 -3.34 -10.48
C ALA A 106 -9.94 -4.78 -10.97
#